data_AF-A0A1G9WVG1-F1
#
_entry.id   AF-A0A1G9WVG1-F1
#
_cell.length_a   1.000
_cell.length_b   1.000
_cell.length_c   1.000
_cell.angle_alpha   90.00
_cell.angle_beta   90.00
_cell.angle_gamma   90.00
#
_symmetry.space_group_name_H-M   'P 1'
#
loop_
_entity.id
_entity.type
_entity.pdbx_description
1 polymer ?
#
loop_
_entity_poly.entity_id
_entity_poly.type
_entity_poly.pdbx_seq_one_letter_code
_entity_poly.pdbx_strand_id
1 'polypeptide(L)'
;MEAANAAKGNRVHEGSNFSDMISRTYAKMQLHPSYKWVLFILGLPVQLIVFLIYLNKKKRDAYSSLVEKSRQELLESGFKEELTLKYKNQLQCKQAFFGQKVDEAKTNQLAEKWAEEQLQKTVIETTETILEKHGQKRLTFQSTFQTLLLNPLFLCLTFIPGLPMYIFILLYSNPYVKYIFERLIMSIFVIIGVAFFVFTILYISPLDPAANILGETATKEQIAAFNHLYGLDQPYLTQLWNALKGIFTFDLGSSFSGNEEVAASIARKFPITLILTLIAMIMAIVIAIPIGIISATRPNSFLDYTFMFIALIGLSIPNFWQGLIFILNFSIKLQWLPATFNPENWLSIIMPAVVLGTGLTASIARMTRSSTLEVINEDYIITAKAKGLNQRQVLWKHAVGNAMIPVITVIGLMFGGMLGGAAVTEKVFNISGIGSYIVDKQFIPDIPSIMGGVVYVAITISLVNLFIDILYAFFDPRIRSKMKQS
;
A
#
# COMPACT_ATOMS: atom_id res chain seq x y z
N MET A 1 8.07 -37.41 -31.21
CA MET A 1 9.01 -37.36 -30.07
C MET A 1 10.30 -36.59 -30.41
N GLU A 2 10.58 -36.28 -31.68
CA GLU A 2 11.72 -35.40 -32.08
C GLU A 2 11.41 -33.89 -32.12
N ALA A 3 10.14 -33.47 -32.16
CA ALA A 3 9.77 -32.05 -32.08
C ALA A 3 9.94 -31.42 -30.67
N ALA A 4 10.17 -32.24 -29.64
CA ALA A 4 10.37 -31.77 -28.26
C ALA A 4 11.84 -31.52 -27.89
N ASN A 5 12.80 -31.94 -28.74
CA ASN A 5 14.23 -31.77 -28.49
C ASN A 5 14.86 -30.56 -29.19
N ALA A 6 14.18 -29.95 -30.19
CA ALA A 6 14.65 -28.71 -30.81
C ALA A 6 14.44 -27.46 -29.92
N ALA A 7 13.54 -27.52 -28.93
CA ALA A 7 13.29 -26.43 -27.98
C ALA A 7 14.24 -26.41 -26.76
N LYS A 8 15.20 -27.35 -26.68
CA LYS A 8 16.17 -27.46 -25.57
C LYS A 8 17.58 -26.97 -25.91
N GLY A 9 17.83 -26.54 -27.15
CA GLY A 9 19.17 -26.21 -27.66
C GLY A 9 19.59 -24.74 -27.56
N ASN A 10 19.05 -23.94 -26.64
CA ASN A 10 19.52 -22.54 -26.46
C ASN A 10 19.38 -21.98 -25.03
N ARG A 11 19.58 -22.81 -24.01
CA ARG A 11 19.84 -22.32 -22.64
C ARG A 11 21.35 -22.08 -22.47
N VAL A 12 21.85 -21.06 -23.15
CA VAL A 12 23.20 -20.53 -22.92
C VAL A 12 23.14 -19.70 -21.63
N HIS A 13 23.77 -20.22 -20.58
CA HIS A 13 24.14 -19.53 -19.32
C HIS A 13 23.10 -18.56 -18.71
N GLU A 14 22.13 -19.10 -17.97
CA GLU A 14 21.35 -18.33 -16.97
C GLU A 14 22.21 -18.03 -15.72
N GLY A 15 23.25 -17.22 -15.88
CA GLY A 15 23.76 -16.38 -14.80
C GLY A 15 23.10 -15.02 -14.96
N SER A 16 22.09 -14.69 -14.16
CA SER A 16 21.46 -13.37 -14.24
C SER A 16 22.44 -12.30 -13.76
N ASN A 17 23.25 -11.76 -14.68
CA ASN A 17 24.12 -10.64 -14.39
C ASN A 17 23.27 -9.45 -13.92
N PHE A 18 23.76 -8.73 -12.91
CA PHE A 18 23.10 -7.56 -12.30
C PHE A 18 22.66 -6.52 -13.33
N SER A 19 23.47 -6.31 -14.37
CA SER A 19 23.18 -5.41 -15.50
C SER A 19 21.97 -5.85 -16.31
N ASP A 20 21.81 -7.16 -16.52
CA ASP A 20 20.73 -7.75 -17.31
C ASP A 20 19.40 -7.66 -16.55
N MET A 21 19.44 -7.87 -15.23
CA MET A 21 18.30 -7.65 -14.33
C MET A 21 17.83 -6.18 -14.38
N ILE A 22 18.74 -5.21 -14.20
CA ILE A 22 18.42 -3.78 -14.22
C ILE A 22 17.82 -3.36 -15.57
N SER A 23 18.43 -3.80 -16.67
CA SER A 23 17.97 -3.47 -18.03
C SER A 23 16.56 -4.00 -18.30
N ARG A 24 16.27 -5.25 -17.94
CA ARG A 24 14.94 -5.86 -18.07
C ARG A 24 13.89 -5.16 -17.21
N THR A 25 14.21 -4.84 -15.96
CA THR A 25 13.28 -4.15 -15.06
C THR A 25 13.00 -2.73 -15.55
N TYR A 26 14.03 -2.00 -15.96
CA TYR A 26 13.88 -0.67 -16.58
C TYR A 26 12.97 -0.72 -17.82
N ALA A 27 13.15 -1.73 -18.69
CA ALA A 27 12.31 -1.93 -19.87
C ALA A 27 10.83 -2.10 -19.52
N LYS A 28 10.52 -2.94 -18.52
CA LYS A 28 9.15 -3.15 -18.03
C LYS A 28 8.55 -1.88 -17.43
N MET A 29 9.32 -1.15 -16.61
CA MET A 29 8.85 0.07 -15.96
C MET A 29 8.51 1.18 -16.96
N GLN A 30 9.24 1.28 -18.07
CA GLN A 30 8.98 2.26 -19.13
C GLN A 30 7.63 2.08 -19.85
N LEU A 31 6.98 0.91 -19.73
CA LEU A 31 5.65 0.67 -20.28
C LEU A 31 4.56 1.46 -19.53
N HIS A 32 4.80 1.83 -18.27
CA HIS A 32 3.86 2.60 -17.46
C HIS A 32 4.25 4.08 -17.41
N PRO A 33 3.35 5.01 -17.76
CA PRO A 33 3.65 6.44 -17.81
C PRO A 33 4.14 7.02 -16.47
N SER A 34 3.60 6.57 -15.34
CA SER A 34 3.98 7.05 -14.00
C SER A 34 5.43 6.70 -13.66
N TYR A 35 5.84 5.45 -13.84
CA TYR A 35 7.21 5.01 -13.56
C TYR A 35 8.22 5.67 -14.48
N LYS A 36 7.84 5.97 -15.73
CA LYS A 36 8.69 6.70 -16.67
C LYS A 36 9.07 8.09 -16.15
N TRP A 37 8.12 8.84 -15.62
CA TRP A 37 8.37 10.16 -15.02
C TRP A 37 9.25 10.07 -13.76
N VAL A 38 8.97 9.10 -12.89
CA VAL A 38 9.76 8.90 -11.66
C VAL A 38 11.20 8.53 -12.01
N LEU A 39 11.42 7.60 -12.96
CA LEU A 39 12.75 7.24 -13.44
C LEU A 39 13.48 8.44 -14.08
N PHE A 40 12.74 9.31 -14.79
CA PHE A 40 13.27 10.57 -15.33
C PHE A 40 13.80 11.49 -14.24
N ILE A 41 12.98 11.76 -13.22
CA ILE A 41 13.33 12.65 -12.12
C ILE A 41 14.49 12.08 -11.29
N LEU A 42 14.39 10.81 -10.89
CA LEU A 42 15.40 10.16 -10.04
C LEU A 42 16.73 9.91 -10.77
N GLY A 43 16.71 9.87 -12.11
CA GLY A 43 17.85 9.54 -12.96
C GLY A 43 18.37 10.72 -13.77
N LEU A 44 17.93 11.95 -13.50
CA LEU A 44 18.18 13.15 -14.31
C LEU A 44 19.65 13.29 -14.77
N PRO A 45 20.67 13.13 -13.88
CA PRO A 45 22.07 13.21 -14.28
C PRO A 45 22.48 12.13 -15.28
N VAL A 46 22.04 10.89 -15.07
CA VAL A 46 22.35 9.75 -15.95
C VAL A 46 21.64 9.91 -17.29
N GLN A 47 20.41 10.41 -17.27
CA GLN A 47 19.62 10.60 -18.48
C GLN A 47 20.17 11.72 -19.37
N LEU A 48 20.74 12.77 -18.79
CA LEU A 48 21.51 13.78 -19.53
C LEU A 48 22.69 13.16 -20.28
N ILE A 49 23.47 12.31 -19.60
CA ILE A 49 24.61 11.59 -20.22
C ILE A 49 24.12 10.69 -21.36
N VAL A 50 23.07 9.90 -21.12
CA VAL A 50 22.47 9.02 -22.13
C VAL A 50 21.92 9.83 -23.30
N PHE A 51 21.32 10.99 -23.05
CA PHE A 51 20.78 11.86 -24.08
C PHE A 51 21.88 12.40 -25.00
N LEU A 52 23.02 12.83 -24.44
CA LEU A 52 24.19 13.25 -25.22
C LEU A 52 24.73 12.10 -26.08
N ILE A 53 24.84 10.89 -25.52
CA ILE A 53 25.28 9.70 -26.26
C ILE A 53 24.27 9.35 -27.38
N TYR A 54 22.97 9.43 -27.09
CA TYR A 54 21.89 9.21 -28.05
C TYR A 54 21.95 10.21 -29.21
N LEU A 55 22.12 11.50 -28.93
CA LEU A 55 22.27 12.53 -29.98
C LEU A 55 23.49 12.23 -30.88
N ASN A 56 24.60 11.80 -30.30
CA ASN A 56 25.80 11.46 -31.07
C ASN A 56 25.59 10.21 -31.93
N LYS A 57 24.96 9.16 -31.39
CA LYS A 57 24.63 7.94 -32.14
C LYS A 57 23.59 8.18 -33.23
N LYS A 58 22.56 9.00 -32.95
CA LYS A 58 21.49 9.36 -33.89
C LYS A 58 22.04 10.08 -35.12
N LYS A 59 23.06 10.95 -34.96
CA LYS A 59 23.74 11.61 -36.08
C LYS A 59 24.46 10.64 -37.03
N ARG A 60 24.76 9.43 -36.56
CA ARG A 60 25.49 8.38 -37.30
C ARG A 60 24.59 7.19 -37.68
N ASP A 61 23.28 7.31 -37.42
CA ASP A 61 22.35 6.19 -37.56
C ASP A 61 21.97 5.98 -39.03
N ALA A 62 22.08 4.73 -39.50
CA ALA A 62 21.71 4.34 -40.86
C ALA A 62 20.20 4.45 -41.12
N TYR A 63 19.39 4.59 -40.05
CA TYR A 63 17.95 4.79 -40.11
C TYR A 63 17.56 6.01 -40.96
N SER A 64 18.22 7.16 -40.80
CA SER A 64 17.85 8.36 -41.55
C SER A 64 18.11 8.21 -43.05
N SER A 65 19.23 7.57 -43.42
CA SER A 65 19.50 7.24 -44.83
C SER A 65 18.52 6.21 -45.39
N LEU A 66 18.05 5.27 -44.57
CA LEU A 66 17.06 4.27 -44.99
C LEU A 66 15.67 4.91 -45.20
N VAL A 67 15.25 5.81 -44.30
CA VAL A 67 13.99 6.55 -44.43
C VAL A 67 13.98 7.37 -45.72
N GLU A 68 15.06 8.09 -46.02
CA GLU A 68 15.16 8.85 -47.27
C GLU A 68 15.13 7.94 -48.49
N LYS A 69 15.82 6.79 -48.44
CA LYS A 69 15.79 5.80 -49.53
C LYS A 69 14.39 5.21 -49.75
N SER A 70 13.72 4.76 -48.68
CA SER A 70 12.34 4.24 -48.77
C SER A 70 11.34 5.30 -49.20
N ARG A 71 11.56 6.57 -48.83
CA ARG A 71 10.75 7.69 -49.32
C ARG A 71 10.97 7.94 -50.80
N GLN A 72 12.21 7.91 -51.28
CA GLN A 72 12.52 8.03 -52.70
C GLN A 72 11.91 6.90 -53.52
N GLU A 73 12.07 5.64 -53.10
CA GLU A 73 11.47 4.48 -53.78
C GLU A 73 9.94 4.57 -53.87
N LEU A 74 9.27 5.08 -52.82
CA LEU A 74 7.82 5.28 -52.82
C LEU A 74 7.40 6.48 -53.70
N LEU A 75 8.20 7.55 -53.77
CA LEU A 75 7.92 8.68 -54.66
C LEU A 75 8.14 8.30 -56.13
N GLU A 76 9.20 7.55 -56.44
CA GLU A 76 9.51 7.10 -57.80
C GLU A 76 8.49 6.08 -58.34
N SER A 77 7.83 5.33 -57.47
CA SER A 77 6.76 4.41 -57.86
C SER A 77 5.42 5.10 -58.18
N GLY A 78 5.31 6.43 -57.99
CA GLY A 78 4.08 7.17 -58.21
C GLY A 78 3.05 7.03 -57.09
N PHE A 79 3.45 6.47 -55.94
CA PHE A 79 2.55 6.15 -54.83
C PHE A 79 1.87 7.40 -54.24
N LYS A 80 2.59 8.53 -54.21
CA LYS A 80 2.04 9.80 -53.70
C LYS A 80 0.98 10.37 -54.63
N GLU A 81 1.22 10.31 -55.93
CA GLU A 81 0.29 10.75 -56.97
C GLU A 81 -0.99 9.90 -56.94
N GLU A 82 -0.85 8.58 -56.77
CA GLU A 82 -1.97 7.66 -56.62
C GLU A 82 -2.82 7.96 -55.37
N LEU A 83 -2.16 8.16 -54.21
CA LEU A 83 -2.84 8.55 -52.97
C LEU A 83 -3.55 9.89 -53.09
N THR A 84 -2.92 10.87 -53.74
CA THR A 84 -3.49 12.21 -53.94
C THR A 84 -4.74 12.13 -54.81
N LEU A 85 -4.71 11.37 -55.90
CA LEU A 85 -5.87 11.15 -56.76
C LEU A 85 -7.00 10.42 -56.02
N LYS A 86 -6.65 9.38 -55.26
CA LYS A 86 -7.60 8.61 -54.44
C LYS A 86 -8.30 9.50 -53.40
N TYR A 87 -7.54 10.30 -52.64
CA TYR A 87 -8.12 11.19 -51.62
C TYR A 87 -8.92 12.33 -52.24
N LYS A 88 -8.49 12.85 -53.39
CA LYS A 88 -9.26 13.84 -54.15
C LYS A 88 -10.62 13.29 -54.57
N ASN A 89 -10.66 12.10 -55.17
CA ASN A 89 -11.92 11.44 -55.56
C ASN A 89 -12.80 11.18 -54.33
N GLN A 90 -12.22 10.72 -53.22
CA GLN A 90 -12.95 10.47 -51.99
C GLN A 90 -13.58 11.75 -51.40
N LEU A 91 -12.84 12.87 -51.41
CA LEU A 91 -13.32 14.16 -50.94
C LEU A 91 -14.42 14.73 -51.85
N GLN A 92 -14.28 14.58 -53.17
CA GLN A 92 -15.31 14.99 -54.14
C GLN A 92 -16.61 14.20 -53.96
N CYS A 93 -16.53 12.87 -53.82
CA CYS A 93 -17.69 12.03 -53.51
C CYS A 93 -18.36 12.44 -52.20
N LYS A 94 -17.56 12.74 -51.16
CA LYS A 94 -18.07 13.20 -49.86
C LYS A 94 -18.80 14.55 -49.99
N GLN A 95 -18.20 15.53 -50.67
CA GLN A 95 -18.81 16.84 -50.87
C GLN A 95 -20.11 16.75 -51.68
N ALA A 96 -20.14 15.92 -52.72
CA ALA A 96 -21.34 15.66 -53.51
C ALA A 96 -22.45 15.00 -52.68
N PHE A 97 -22.11 14.02 -51.84
CA PHE A 97 -23.06 13.35 -50.95
C PHE A 97 -23.70 14.31 -49.92
N PHE A 98 -22.92 15.23 -49.36
CA PHE A 98 -23.41 16.20 -48.36
C PHE A 98 -23.93 17.51 -48.96
N GLY A 99 -24.03 17.63 -50.30
CA GLY A 99 -24.53 18.84 -50.97
C GLY A 99 -23.67 20.10 -50.75
N GLN A 100 -22.38 19.94 -50.47
CA GLN A 100 -21.46 21.05 -50.22
C GLN A 100 -20.86 21.58 -51.54
N LYS A 101 -20.65 22.91 -51.66
CA LYS A 101 -19.98 23.49 -52.84
C LYS A 101 -18.53 23.01 -52.90
N VAL A 102 -18.13 22.50 -54.07
CA VAL A 102 -16.77 22.01 -54.33
C VAL A 102 -15.85 23.21 -54.53
N ASP A 103 -14.97 23.46 -53.56
CA ASP A 103 -13.81 24.34 -53.72
C ASP A 103 -12.63 23.46 -54.16
N GLU A 104 -12.28 23.52 -55.45
CA GLU A 104 -11.23 22.68 -56.03
C GLU A 104 -9.86 22.95 -55.41
N ALA A 105 -9.53 24.21 -55.10
CA ALA A 105 -8.24 24.57 -54.54
C ALA A 105 -8.08 23.99 -53.13
N LYS A 106 -9.12 24.13 -52.29
CA LYS A 106 -9.13 23.58 -50.93
C LYS A 106 -9.16 22.05 -50.92
N THR A 107 -9.84 21.44 -51.88
CA THR A 107 -9.93 19.97 -52.01
C THR A 107 -8.59 19.37 -52.43
N ASN A 108 -7.88 20.00 -53.38
CA ASN A 108 -6.54 19.57 -53.76
C ASN A 108 -5.55 19.70 -52.60
N GLN A 109 -5.57 20.82 -51.86
CA GLN A 109 -4.70 21.00 -50.68
C GLN A 109 -4.94 19.95 -49.59
N LEU A 110 -6.20 19.63 -49.30
CA LEU A 110 -6.53 18.59 -48.30
C LEU A 110 -6.15 17.19 -48.78
N ALA A 111 -6.36 16.88 -50.06
CA ALA A 111 -5.95 15.60 -50.65
C ALA A 111 -4.43 15.42 -50.61
N GLU A 112 -3.66 16.45 -50.96
CA GLU A 112 -2.20 16.45 -50.87
C GLU A 112 -1.72 16.29 -49.44
N LYS A 113 -2.34 17.00 -48.48
CA LYS A 113 -2.02 16.88 -47.06
C LYS A 113 -2.24 15.46 -46.55
N TRP A 114 -3.38 14.85 -46.86
CA TRP A 114 -3.69 13.48 -46.44
C TRP A 114 -2.82 12.44 -47.15
N ALA A 115 -2.50 12.66 -48.42
CA ALA A 115 -1.55 11.82 -49.15
C ALA A 115 -0.15 11.89 -48.54
N GLU A 116 0.33 13.08 -48.15
CA GLU A 116 1.63 13.23 -47.48
C GLU A 116 1.64 12.58 -46.09
N GLU A 117 0.58 12.75 -45.29
CA GLU A 117 0.46 12.09 -43.97
C GLU A 117 0.50 10.55 -44.10
N GLN A 118 -0.13 9.99 -45.13
CA GLN A 118 -0.14 8.55 -45.37
C GLN A 118 1.17 8.06 -45.97
N LEU A 119 1.76 8.79 -46.91
CA LEU A 119 3.10 8.52 -47.42
C LEU A 119 4.10 8.44 -46.26
N GLN A 120 4.06 9.40 -45.33
CA GLN A 120 4.95 9.38 -44.16
C GLN A 120 4.75 8.13 -43.29
N LYS A 121 3.50 7.70 -43.06
CA LYS A 121 3.23 6.46 -42.32
C LYS A 121 3.79 5.24 -43.04
N THR A 122 3.50 5.09 -44.32
CA THR A 122 3.96 3.96 -45.14
C THR A 122 5.48 3.91 -45.24
N VAL A 123 6.14 5.07 -45.37
CA VAL A 123 7.61 5.17 -45.35
C VAL A 123 8.16 4.62 -44.04
N ILE A 124 7.58 5.00 -42.90
CA ILE A 124 8.01 4.51 -41.58
C ILE A 124 7.81 3.00 -41.46
N GLU A 125 6.63 2.48 -41.82
CA GLU A 125 6.31 1.04 -41.75
C GLU A 125 7.24 0.20 -42.66
N THR A 126 7.47 0.67 -43.88
CA THR A 126 8.36 0.01 -44.85
C THR A 126 9.80 0.01 -44.32
N THR A 127 10.25 1.14 -43.78
CA THR A 127 11.60 1.27 -43.20
C THR A 127 11.78 0.34 -42.00
N GLU A 128 10.79 0.27 -41.10
CA GLU A 128 10.81 -0.62 -39.93
C GLU A 128 10.83 -2.10 -40.36
N THR A 129 10.05 -2.47 -41.38
CA THR A 129 10.05 -3.83 -41.95
C THR A 129 11.42 -4.21 -42.54
N ILE A 130 12.09 -3.27 -43.22
CA ILE A 130 13.43 -3.51 -43.79
C ILE A 130 14.46 -3.69 -42.65
N LEU A 131 14.37 -2.91 -41.59
CA LEU A 131 15.25 -3.03 -40.42
C LEU A 131 15.09 -4.37 -39.69
N GLU A 132 13.85 -4.81 -39.48
CA GLU A 132 13.54 -6.10 -38.87
C GLU A 132 14.13 -7.27 -39.68
N LYS A 133 14.03 -7.23 -41.01
CA LYS A 133 14.64 -8.25 -41.90
C LYS A 133 16.16 -8.33 -41.79
N HIS A 134 16.83 -7.22 -41.46
CA HIS A 134 18.29 -7.18 -41.26
C HIS A 134 18.70 -7.41 -39.78
N GLY A 135 17.74 -7.77 -38.90
CA GLY A 135 18.01 -8.00 -37.48
C GLY A 135 18.36 -6.75 -36.67
N GLN A 136 18.11 -5.56 -37.23
CA GLN A 136 18.40 -4.28 -36.57
C GLN A 136 17.11 -3.65 -36.06
N LYS A 137 17.16 -3.00 -34.89
CA LYS A 137 16.03 -2.24 -34.33
C LYS A 137 16.30 -0.74 -34.42
N ARG A 138 15.25 0.04 -34.61
CA ARG A 138 15.29 1.51 -34.57
C ARG A 138 16.01 2.01 -33.32
N LEU A 139 16.99 2.90 -33.49
CA LEU A 139 17.68 3.54 -32.38
C LEU A 139 16.70 4.52 -31.70
N THR A 140 16.26 4.16 -30.50
CA THR A 140 15.44 5.02 -29.64
C THR A 140 16.26 5.42 -28.42
N PHE A 141 15.83 6.49 -27.74
CA PHE A 141 16.43 6.86 -26.46
C PHE A 141 16.39 5.68 -25.47
N GLN A 142 15.26 4.96 -25.44
CA GLN A 142 15.08 3.78 -24.59
C GLN A 142 16.01 2.63 -24.95
N SER A 143 16.15 2.27 -26.24
CA SER A 143 17.05 1.19 -26.65
C SER A 143 18.53 1.56 -26.46
N THR A 144 18.87 2.84 -26.64
CA THR A 144 20.22 3.36 -26.33
C THR A 144 20.53 3.20 -24.84
N PHE A 145 19.60 3.57 -23.97
CA PHE A 145 19.81 3.44 -22.53
C PHE A 145 19.91 1.98 -22.09
N GLN A 146 19.01 1.11 -22.58
CA GLN A 146 19.06 -0.34 -22.29
C GLN A 146 20.40 -0.96 -22.71
N THR A 147 20.93 -0.57 -23.87
CA THR A 147 22.24 -1.04 -24.34
C THR A 147 23.37 -0.56 -23.44
N LEU A 148 23.30 0.68 -22.95
CA LEU A 148 24.28 1.24 -22.02
C LEU A 148 24.20 0.58 -20.63
N LEU A 149 23.00 0.23 -20.15
CA LEU A 149 22.81 -0.47 -18.88
C LEU A 149 23.42 -1.88 -18.87
N LEU A 150 23.61 -2.50 -20.04
CA LEU A 150 24.31 -3.78 -20.14
C LEU A 150 25.83 -3.65 -19.96
N ASN A 151 26.39 -2.43 -20.13
CA ASN A 151 27.81 -2.19 -20.01
C ASN A 151 28.22 -1.95 -18.54
N PRO A 152 29.10 -2.79 -17.95
CA PRO A 152 29.51 -2.67 -16.55
C PRO A 152 30.26 -1.38 -16.24
N LEU A 153 31.04 -0.85 -17.18
CA LEU A 153 31.75 0.43 -17.00
C LEU A 153 30.77 1.59 -16.92
N PHE A 154 29.73 1.58 -17.77
CA PHE A 154 28.70 2.59 -17.73
C PHE A 154 27.98 2.57 -16.39
N LEU A 155 27.53 1.39 -15.92
CA LEU A 155 26.91 1.25 -14.61
C LEU A 155 27.78 1.76 -13.47
N CYS A 156 29.08 1.47 -13.47
CA CYS A 156 30.00 1.93 -12.44
C CYS A 156 30.12 3.46 -12.42
N LEU A 157 30.28 4.08 -13.60
CA LEU A 157 30.38 5.53 -13.74
C LEU A 157 29.08 6.26 -13.39
N THR A 158 27.93 5.66 -13.68
CA THR A 158 26.62 6.27 -13.44
C THR A 158 26.02 5.90 -12.09
N PHE A 159 26.60 4.96 -11.34
CA PHE A 159 26.03 4.44 -10.09
C PHE A 159 25.76 5.54 -9.07
N ILE A 160 26.77 6.39 -8.78
CA ILE A 160 26.66 7.49 -7.82
C ILE A 160 25.66 8.55 -8.30
N PRO A 161 25.79 9.14 -9.51
CA PRO A 161 24.87 10.19 -9.97
C PRO A 161 23.46 9.67 -10.29
N GLY A 162 23.28 8.36 -10.47
CA GLY A 162 22.00 7.69 -10.69
C GLY A 162 21.48 6.89 -9.51
N LEU A 163 22.09 7.02 -8.32
CA LEU A 163 21.81 6.16 -7.17
C LEU A 163 20.31 6.06 -6.85
N PRO A 164 19.53 7.17 -6.80
CA PRO A 164 18.10 7.09 -6.53
C PRO A 164 17.32 6.28 -7.59
N MET A 165 17.68 6.46 -8.86
CA MET A 165 17.09 5.70 -9.97
C MET A 165 17.44 4.21 -9.88
N TYR A 166 18.69 3.85 -9.58
CA TYR A 166 19.10 2.46 -9.44
C TYR A 166 18.44 1.78 -8.24
N ILE A 167 18.33 2.48 -7.10
CA ILE A 167 17.56 1.99 -5.94
C ILE A 167 16.11 1.75 -6.35
N PHE A 168 15.49 2.70 -7.04
CA PHE A 168 14.10 2.55 -7.49
C PHE A 168 13.92 1.36 -8.44
N ILE A 169 14.82 1.15 -9.40
CA ILE A 169 14.81 -0.03 -10.27
C ILE A 169 15.01 -1.32 -9.45
N LEU A 170 15.88 -1.32 -8.45
CA LEU A 170 16.12 -2.47 -7.58
C LEU A 170 14.89 -2.81 -6.73
N LEU A 171 14.22 -1.81 -6.16
CA LEU A 171 12.98 -2.01 -5.41
C LEU A 171 11.89 -2.68 -6.28
N TYR A 172 11.81 -2.30 -7.56
CA TYR A 172 10.86 -2.85 -8.52
C TYR A 172 11.33 -4.13 -9.22
N SER A 173 12.55 -4.58 -8.96
CA SER A 173 13.10 -5.80 -9.56
C SER A 173 12.51 -7.08 -8.97
N ASN A 174 12.17 -7.05 -7.67
CA ASN A 174 11.55 -8.16 -6.96
C ASN A 174 10.07 -7.84 -6.67
N PRO A 175 9.11 -8.65 -7.13
CA PRO A 175 7.68 -8.42 -6.90
C PRO A 175 7.29 -8.24 -5.43
N TYR A 176 7.95 -8.94 -4.52
CA TYR A 176 7.68 -8.84 -3.08
C TYR A 176 8.18 -7.51 -2.51
N VAL A 177 9.37 -7.06 -2.94
CA VAL A 177 9.94 -5.77 -2.52
C VAL A 177 9.12 -4.62 -3.07
N LYS A 178 8.71 -4.70 -4.34
CA LYS A 178 7.77 -3.77 -4.97
C LYS A 178 6.49 -3.64 -4.14
N TYR A 179 5.87 -4.77 -3.80
CA TYR A 179 4.63 -4.80 -3.02
C TYR A 179 4.80 -4.13 -1.65
N ILE A 180 5.85 -4.48 -0.90
CA ILE A 180 6.15 -3.88 0.40
C ILE A 180 6.42 -2.38 0.29
N PHE A 181 7.19 -1.96 -0.72
CA PHE A 181 7.52 -0.57 -0.96
C PHE A 181 6.27 0.28 -1.29
N GLU A 182 5.40 -0.22 -2.16
CA GLU A 182 4.15 0.46 -2.50
C GLU A 182 3.23 0.60 -1.27
N ARG A 183 3.15 -0.44 -0.42
CA ARG A 183 2.42 -0.37 0.84
C ARG A 183 3.02 0.63 1.83
N LEU A 184 4.36 0.68 1.93
CA LEU A 184 5.06 1.63 2.80
C LEU A 184 4.81 3.09 2.38
N ILE A 185 4.81 3.37 1.08
CA ILE A 185 4.43 4.71 0.57
C ILE A 185 2.98 5.04 0.94
N MET A 186 2.05 4.11 0.74
CA MET A 186 0.64 4.32 1.13
C MET A 186 0.51 4.58 2.63
N SER A 187 1.25 3.85 3.47
CA SER A 187 1.28 4.07 4.92
C SER A 187 1.77 5.47 5.28
N ILE A 188 2.85 5.96 4.64
CA ILE A 188 3.34 7.33 4.85
C ILE A 188 2.25 8.34 4.48
N PHE A 189 1.57 8.16 3.35
CA PHE A 189 0.48 9.04 2.94
C PHE A 189 -0.69 9.03 3.94
N VAL A 190 -1.04 7.86 4.48
CA VAL A 190 -2.07 7.74 5.53
C VAL A 190 -1.64 8.48 6.80
N ILE A 191 -0.40 8.31 7.27
CA ILE A 191 0.11 8.98 8.48
C ILE A 191 0.08 10.50 8.30
N ILE A 192 0.57 11.02 7.18
CA ILE A 192 0.53 12.46 6.86
C ILE A 192 -0.91 12.95 6.78
N GLY A 193 -1.80 12.20 6.13
CA GLY A 193 -3.21 12.55 6.01
C GLY A 193 -3.89 12.63 7.38
N VAL A 194 -3.70 11.63 8.22
CA VAL A 194 -4.25 11.61 9.59
C VAL A 194 -3.69 12.76 10.42
N ALA A 195 -2.36 13.00 10.37
CA ALA A 195 -1.73 14.12 11.07
C ALA A 195 -2.30 15.48 10.61
N PHE A 196 -2.45 15.66 9.30
CA PHE A 196 -3.07 16.85 8.71
C PHE A 196 -4.50 17.06 9.23
N PHE A 197 -5.35 16.03 9.16
CA PHE A 197 -6.75 16.16 9.60
C PHE A 197 -6.85 16.42 11.09
N VAL A 198 -6.10 15.69 11.92
CA VAL A 198 -6.15 15.88 13.37
C VAL A 198 -5.58 17.24 13.77
N PHE A 199 -4.47 17.67 13.17
CA PHE A 199 -3.96 19.02 13.39
C PHE A 199 -4.99 20.08 13.01
N THR A 200 -5.61 19.95 11.83
CA THR A 200 -6.62 20.91 11.36
C THR A 200 -7.80 20.97 12.32
N ILE A 201 -8.31 19.82 12.78
CA ILE A 201 -9.42 19.73 13.75
C ILE A 201 -9.04 20.42 15.07
N LEU A 202 -7.83 20.18 15.57
CA LEU A 202 -7.36 20.82 16.80
C LEU A 202 -7.14 22.33 16.63
N TYR A 203 -6.64 22.77 15.48
CA TYR A 203 -6.42 24.18 15.16
C TYR A 203 -7.72 24.98 15.05
N ILE A 204 -8.77 24.41 14.44
CA ILE A 204 -10.09 25.06 14.33
C ILE A 204 -10.97 24.87 15.57
N SER A 205 -10.52 24.05 16.52
CA SER A 205 -11.26 23.77 17.74
C SER A 205 -11.45 25.07 18.54
N PRO A 206 -12.65 25.31 19.11
CA PRO A 206 -12.89 26.51 19.93
C PRO A 206 -12.13 26.49 21.27
N LEU A 207 -11.41 25.40 21.59
CA LEU A 207 -10.65 25.25 22.83
C LEU A 207 -9.31 25.97 22.71
N ASP A 208 -9.12 27.05 23.48
CA ASP A 208 -7.82 27.73 23.62
C ASP A 208 -6.89 26.86 24.51
N PRO A 209 -5.79 26.30 23.99
CA PRO A 209 -4.87 25.46 24.76
C PRO A 209 -4.27 26.22 25.94
N ALA A 210 -3.89 27.50 25.73
CA ALA A 210 -3.28 28.32 26.75
C ALA A 210 -4.26 28.56 27.91
N ALA A 211 -5.52 28.89 27.61
CA ALA A 211 -6.55 29.09 28.63
C ALA A 211 -6.85 27.79 29.42
N ASN A 212 -6.90 26.64 28.74
CA ASN A 212 -7.15 25.36 29.39
C ASN A 212 -6.00 24.91 30.31
N ILE A 213 -4.75 25.23 29.95
CA ILE A 213 -3.57 24.80 30.70
C ILE A 213 -3.22 25.78 31.83
N LEU A 214 -3.33 27.09 31.59
CA LEU A 214 -3.08 28.12 32.60
C LEU A 214 -4.26 28.28 33.58
N GLY A 215 -5.45 27.81 33.20
CA GLY A 215 -6.67 27.89 33.99
C GLY A 215 -7.49 29.15 33.75
N GLU A 216 -8.73 29.16 34.26
CA GLU A 216 -9.70 30.24 34.03
C GLU A 216 -9.28 31.62 34.59
N THR A 217 -8.33 31.65 35.53
CA THR A 217 -7.82 32.89 36.14
C THR A 217 -6.64 33.50 35.39
N ALA A 218 -6.20 32.90 34.29
CA ALA A 218 -5.06 33.38 33.51
C ALA A 218 -5.32 34.77 32.91
N THR A 219 -4.35 35.67 33.09
CA THR A 219 -4.39 37.01 32.48
C THR A 219 -4.16 36.93 30.96
N LYS A 220 -4.63 37.93 30.22
CA LYS A 220 -4.42 38.00 28.76
C LYS A 220 -2.94 38.04 28.39
N GLU A 221 -2.12 38.69 29.22
CA GLU A 221 -0.67 38.76 29.04
C GLU A 221 -0.01 37.38 29.22
N GLN A 222 -0.45 36.58 30.19
CA GLN A 222 0.05 35.21 30.39
C GLN A 222 -0.34 34.30 29.22
N ILE A 223 -1.56 34.42 28.70
CA ILE A 223 -2.03 33.66 27.52
C ILE A 223 -1.20 34.04 26.28
N ALA A 224 -0.99 35.34 26.03
CA ALA A 224 -0.19 35.80 24.90
C ALA A 224 1.27 35.33 24.99
N ALA A 225 1.88 35.38 26.18
CA ALA A 225 3.23 34.89 26.42
C ALA A 225 3.34 33.38 26.18
N PHE A 226 2.35 32.60 26.62
CA PHE A 226 2.27 31.16 26.37
C PHE A 226 2.17 30.86 24.87
N ASN A 227 1.28 31.55 24.17
CA ASN A 227 1.09 31.34 22.73
C ASN A 227 2.36 31.65 21.94
N HIS A 228 3.06 32.73 22.28
CA HIS A 228 4.34 33.08 21.65
C HIS A 228 5.45 32.07 21.98
N LEU A 229 5.51 31.56 23.22
CA LEU A 229 6.51 30.57 23.63
C LEU A 229 6.38 29.25 22.87
N TYR A 230 5.14 28.78 22.66
CA TYR A 230 4.86 27.51 21.97
C TYR A 230 4.56 27.68 20.48
N GLY A 231 4.65 28.90 19.94
CA GLY A 231 4.40 29.20 18.53
C GLY A 231 2.95 28.98 18.09
N LEU A 232 1.99 29.06 19.03
CA LEU A 232 0.55 28.94 18.77
C LEU A 232 -0.02 30.19 18.10
N ASP A 233 0.72 31.31 18.13
CA ASP A 233 0.44 32.57 17.43
C ASP A 233 0.89 32.57 15.97
N GLN A 234 1.63 31.54 15.52
CA GLN A 234 2.13 31.44 14.16
C GLN A 234 1.03 31.13 13.14
N PRO A 235 1.21 31.48 11.85
CA PRO A 235 0.27 31.09 10.80
C PRO A 235 0.06 29.57 10.72
N TYR A 236 -1.15 29.15 10.36
CA TYR A 236 -1.55 27.74 10.20
C TYR A 236 -0.51 26.88 9.45
N LEU A 237 -0.02 27.36 8.30
CA LEU A 237 0.93 26.60 7.47
C LEU A 237 2.27 26.36 8.18
N THR A 238 2.73 27.32 8.99
CA THR A 238 3.96 27.19 9.77
C THR A 238 3.80 26.16 10.86
N GLN A 239 2.69 26.21 11.61
CA GLN A 239 2.40 25.24 12.66
C GLN A 239 2.23 23.82 12.10
N LEU A 240 1.49 23.67 10.99
CA LEU A 240 1.31 22.39 10.31
C LEU A 240 2.65 21.83 9.80
N TRP A 241 3.49 22.67 9.19
CA TRP A 241 4.81 22.22 8.71
C TRP A 241 5.70 21.75 9.86
N ASN A 242 5.71 22.48 10.98
CA ASN A 242 6.47 22.08 12.17
C ASN A 242 5.95 20.77 12.76
N ALA A 243 4.63 20.59 12.84
CA ALA A 243 4.00 19.35 13.25
C ALA A 243 4.40 18.17 12.36
N LEU A 244 4.28 18.31 11.03
CA LEU A 244 4.67 17.27 10.07
C LEU A 244 6.16 16.97 10.12
N LYS A 245 7.01 17.99 10.23
CA LYS A 245 8.47 17.85 10.37
C LYS A 245 8.83 17.07 11.65
N GLY A 246 8.13 17.33 12.75
CA GLY A 246 8.28 16.61 14.01
C GLY A 246 8.08 15.10 13.86
N ILE A 247 7.04 14.71 13.10
CA ILE A 247 6.76 13.29 12.81
C ILE A 247 7.93 12.61 12.08
N PHE A 248 8.53 13.26 11.08
CA PHE A 248 9.66 12.67 10.34
C PHE A 248 10.97 12.64 11.14
N THR A 249 11.11 13.54 12.12
CA THR A 249 12.29 13.62 12.99
C THR A 249 12.13 12.84 14.29
N PHE A 250 10.96 12.22 14.50
CA PHE A 250 10.55 11.58 15.76
C PHE A 250 10.56 12.52 16.97
N ASP A 251 10.51 13.83 16.73
CA ASP A 251 10.34 14.86 17.74
C ASP A 251 8.87 15.32 17.75
N LEU A 252 8.10 14.74 18.66
CA LEU A 252 6.68 15.06 18.84
C LEU A 252 6.47 16.25 19.79
N GLY A 253 7.54 16.91 20.20
CA GLY A 253 7.52 17.99 21.18
C GLY A 253 7.28 17.51 22.61
N SER A 254 7.10 18.51 23.48
CA SER A 254 6.81 18.31 24.90
C SER A 254 5.36 18.63 25.20
N SER A 255 4.78 17.85 26.09
CA SER A 255 3.48 18.09 26.68
C SER A 255 3.45 19.48 27.32
N PHE A 256 2.42 20.27 27.00
CA PHE A 256 2.23 21.56 27.65
C PHE A 256 1.88 21.41 29.14
N SER A 257 1.29 20.27 29.52
CA SER A 257 0.92 19.93 30.89
C SER A 257 1.90 18.90 31.47
N GLY A 258 2.92 19.39 32.16
CA GLY A 258 3.91 18.55 32.86
C GLY A 258 5.28 18.47 32.18
N ASN A 259 5.48 19.14 31.04
CA ASN A 259 6.77 19.26 30.33
C ASN A 259 7.44 17.91 30.02
N GLU A 260 6.65 16.85 29.87
CA GLU A 260 7.12 15.53 29.49
C GLU A 260 7.33 15.42 27.97
N GLU A 261 8.40 14.76 27.54
CA GLU A 261 8.61 14.46 26.12
C GLU A 261 7.58 13.42 25.64
N VAL A 262 6.76 13.81 24.65
CA VAL A 262 5.63 13.01 24.19
C VAL A 262 6.09 11.67 23.61
N ALA A 263 7.15 11.69 22.80
CA ALA A 263 7.72 10.47 22.20
C ALA A 263 8.23 9.49 23.27
N ALA A 264 8.90 9.98 24.32
CA ALA A 264 9.39 9.15 25.42
C ALA A 264 8.23 8.57 26.26
N SER A 265 7.19 9.37 26.52
CA SER A 265 6.01 8.89 27.25
C SER A 265 5.24 7.83 26.47
N ILE A 266 5.10 7.96 25.14
CA ILE A 266 4.55 6.92 24.27
C ILE A 266 5.43 5.66 24.33
N ALA A 267 6.76 5.79 24.16
CA ALA A 267 7.67 4.66 24.17
C ALA A 267 7.62 3.84 25.47
N ARG A 268 7.44 4.49 26.63
CA ARG A 268 7.30 3.81 27.93
C ARG A 268 5.97 3.07 28.10
N LYS A 269 4.90 3.63 27.55
CA LYS A 269 3.53 3.08 27.69
C LYS A 269 3.21 2.01 26.65
N PHE A 270 3.87 2.06 25.49
CA PHE A 270 3.67 1.11 24.38
C PHE A 270 3.79 -0.37 24.80
N PRO A 271 4.85 -0.82 25.52
CA PRO A 271 4.99 -2.22 25.91
C PRO A 271 3.83 -2.72 26.78
N ILE A 272 3.25 -1.86 27.62
CA ILE A 272 2.14 -2.23 28.51
C ILE A 272 0.89 -2.53 27.68
N THR A 273 0.52 -1.64 26.76
CA THR A 273 -0.61 -1.85 25.84
C THR A 273 -0.36 -3.06 24.94
N LEU A 274 0.88 -3.27 24.48
CA LEU A 274 1.27 -4.42 23.67
C LEU A 274 1.09 -5.75 24.42
N ILE A 275 1.56 -5.87 25.66
CA ILE A 275 1.43 -7.08 26.47
C ILE A 275 -0.05 -7.40 26.71
N LEU A 276 -0.84 -6.41 27.12
CA LEU A 276 -2.29 -6.58 27.33
C LEU A 276 -2.98 -7.07 26.05
N THR A 277 -2.65 -6.43 24.92
CA THR A 277 -3.22 -6.77 23.62
C THR A 277 -2.84 -8.18 23.18
N LEU A 278 -1.57 -8.57 23.33
CA LEU A 278 -1.10 -9.90 22.96
C LEU A 278 -1.77 -10.99 23.79
N ILE A 279 -1.88 -10.81 25.11
CA ILE A 279 -2.51 -11.83 25.98
C ILE A 279 -4.00 -11.96 25.66
N ALA A 280 -4.72 -10.85 25.51
CA ALA A 280 -6.12 -10.85 25.11
C ALA A 280 -6.32 -11.50 23.73
N MET A 281 -5.44 -11.22 22.78
CA MET A 281 -5.50 -11.77 21.42
C MET A 281 -5.20 -13.27 21.40
N ILE A 282 -4.17 -13.73 22.11
CA ILE A 282 -3.83 -15.16 22.21
C ILE A 282 -5.01 -15.93 22.81
N MET A 283 -5.56 -15.44 23.93
CA MET A 283 -6.75 -16.03 24.55
C MET A 283 -7.90 -16.10 23.53
N ALA A 284 -8.17 -14.99 22.82
CA ALA A 284 -9.23 -14.93 21.84
C ALA A 284 -9.03 -15.92 20.70
N ILE A 285 -7.84 -16.03 20.13
CA ILE A 285 -7.51 -16.97 19.04
C ILE A 285 -7.68 -18.42 19.50
N VAL A 286 -7.13 -18.76 20.67
CA VAL A 286 -7.18 -20.12 21.23
C VAL A 286 -8.61 -20.58 21.49
N ILE A 287 -9.51 -19.67 21.86
CA ILE A 287 -10.92 -19.99 22.12
C ILE A 287 -11.76 -19.91 20.85
N ALA A 288 -11.62 -18.83 20.09
CA ALA A 288 -12.50 -18.49 18.98
C ALA A 288 -12.33 -19.41 17.77
N ILE A 289 -11.10 -19.79 17.42
CA ILE A 289 -10.85 -20.62 16.24
C ILE A 289 -11.48 -22.01 16.42
N PRO A 290 -11.24 -22.74 17.52
CA PRO A 290 -11.91 -24.03 17.74
C PRO A 290 -13.42 -23.90 17.78
N ILE A 291 -13.97 -22.91 18.48
CA ILE A 291 -15.42 -22.67 18.53
C ILE A 291 -15.99 -22.45 17.13
N GLY A 292 -15.37 -21.57 16.34
CA GLY A 292 -15.82 -21.27 14.98
C GLY A 292 -15.78 -22.48 14.05
N ILE A 293 -14.71 -23.27 14.10
CA ILE A 293 -14.58 -24.50 13.31
C ILE A 293 -15.63 -25.54 13.75
N ILE A 294 -15.80 -25.78 15.05
CA ILE A 294 -16.78 -26.74 15.57
C ILE A 294 -18.19 -26.34 15.14
N SER A 295 -18.57 -25.07 15.32
CA SER A 295 -19.86 -24.53 14.89
C SER A 295 -20.09 -24.66 13.38
N ALA A 296 -19.06 -24.44 12.55
CA ALA A 296 -19.18 -24.55 11.10
C ALA A 296 -19.27 -25.98 10.58
N THR A 297 -18.60 -26.95 11.24
CA THR A 297 -18.67 -28.36 10.84
C THR A 297 -19.98 -29.04 11.21
N ARG A 298 -20.75 -28.46 12.15
CA ARG A 298 -22.06 -28.93 12.58
C ARG A 298 -23.06 -27.78 12.60
N PRO A 299 -23.39 -27.19 11.44
CA PRO A 299 -24.26 -26.03 11.39
C PRO A 299 -25.66 -26.39 11.90
N ASN A 300 -26.31 -25.46 12.60
CA ASN A 300 -27.64 -25.64 13.21
C ASN A 300 -27.70 -26.74 14.29
N SER A 301 -26.56 -27.17 14.83
CA SER A 301 -26.52 -28.08 15.98
C SER A 301 -26.64 -27.31 17.30
N PHE A 302 -26.94 -28.03 18.39
CA PHE A 302 -26.95 -27.43 19.73
C PHE A 302 -25.64 -26.69 20.06
N LEU A 303 -24.49 -27.27 19.72
CA LEU A 303 -23.17 -26.63 19.93
C LEU A 303 -23.05 -25.32 19.15
N ASP A 304 -23.53 -25.31 17.90
CA ASP A 304 -23.53 -24.10 17.07
C ASP A 304 -24.37 -22.99 17.71
N TYR A 305 -25.62 -23.28 18.06
CA TYR A 305 -26.51 -22.33 18.72
C TYR A 305 -25.95 -21.83 20.05
N THR A 306 -25.46 -22.72 20.91
CA THR A 306 -24.92 -22.34 22.22
C THR A 306 -23.69 -21.44 22.07
N PHE A 307 -22.71 -21.83 21.25
CA PHE A 307 -21.51 -21.02 21.08
C PHE A 307 -21.79 -19.67 20.42
N MET A 308 -22.66 -19.63 19.41
CA MET A 308 -23.02 -18.37 18.76
C MET A 308 -23.84 -17.47 19.67
N PHE A 309 -24.72 -18.03 20.50
CA PHE A 309 -25.45 -17.28 21.52
C PHE A 309 -24.49 -16.66 22.57
N ILE A 310 -23.53 -17.43 23.09
CA ILE A 310 -22.52 -16.92 24.03
C ILE A 310 -21.66 -15.84 23.36
N ALA A 311 -21.24 -16.03 22.11
CA ALA A 311 -20.50 -15.04 21.35
C ALA A 311 -21.30 -13.74 21.16
N LEU A 312 -22.60 -13.83 20.86
CA LEU A 312 -23.49 -12.68 20.74
C LEU A 312 -23.62 -11.91 22.06
N ILE A 313 -23.74 -12.61 23.19
CA ILE A 313 -23.73 -11.98 24.52
C ILE A 313 -22.41 -11.24 24.74
N GLY A 314 -21.28 -11.89 24.49
CA GLY A 314 -19.95 -11.30 24.65
C GLY A 314 -19.73 -10.06 23.79
N LEU A 315 -20.33 -9.98 22.61
CA LEU A 315 -20.28 -8.79 21.74
C LEU A 315 -21.21 -7.67 22.22
N SER A 316 -22.34 -8.02 22.85
CA SER A 316 -23.39 -7.07 23.23
C SER A 316 -23.10 -6.35 24.54
N ILE A 317 -22.21 -6.91 25.37
CA ILE A 317 -21.83 -6.33 26.65
C ILE A 317 -20.77 -5.23 26.44
N PRO A 318 -20.99 -3.99 26.93
CA PRO A 318 -19.97 -2.95 26.91
C PRO A 318 -18.75 -3.33 27.76
N ASN A 319 -17.54 -3.15 27.21
CA ASN A 319 -16.29 -3.52 27.89
C ASN A 319 -16.11 -2.86 29.27
N PHE A 320 -16.48 -1.58 29.40
CA PHE A 320 -16.36 -0.88 30.70
C PHE A 320 -17.25 -1.53 31.76
N TRP A 321 -18.49 -1.86 31.39
CA TRP A 321 -19.45 -2.48 32.29
C TRP A 321 -18.99 -3.87 32.69
N GLN A 322 -18.49 -4.66 31.73
CA GLN A 322 -17.92 -5.97 32.02
C GLN A 322 -16.75 -5.87 33.01
N GLY A 323 -15.85 -4.90 32.81
CA GLY A 323 -14.73 -4.66 33.70
C GLY A 323 -15.16 -4.27 35.11
N LEU A 324 -16.14 -3.37 35.26
CA LEU A 324 -16.67 -2.99 36.57
C LEU A 324 -17.33 -4.17 37.30
N ILE A 325 -18.11 -4.99 36.58
CA ILE A 325 -18.72 -6.21 37.13
C ILE A 325 -17.65 -7.22 37.55
N PHE A 326 -16.56 -7.35 36.79
CA PHE A 326 -15.46 -8.24 37.15
C PHE A 326 -14.73 -7.76 38.40
N ILE A 327 -14.42 -6.46 38.50
CA ILE A 327 -13.83 -5.87 39.71
C ILE A 327 -14.74 -6.13 40.93
N LEU A 328 -16.04 -5.86 40.81
CA LEU A 328 -16.98 -6.05 41.91
C LEU A 328 -17.03 -7.51 42.40
N ASN A 329 -17.11 -8.48 41.48
CA ASN A 329 -17.28 -9.88 41.87
C ASN A 329 -15.95 -10.55 42.21
N PHE A 330 -14.94 -10.45 41.35
CA PHE A 330 -13.68 -11.18 41.52
C PHE A 330 -12.68 -10.48 42.41
N SER A 331 -12.72 -9.15 42.52
CA SER A 331 -11.81 -8.42 43.40
C SER A 331 -12.42 -8.08 44.75
N ILE A 332 -13.64 -7.50 44.76
CA ILE A 332 -14.23 -7.02 46.01
C ILE A 332 -14.92 -8.16 46.78
N LYS A 333 -15.85 -8.89 46.14
CA LYS A 333 -16.62 -9.95 46.82
C LYS A 333 -15.82 -11.22 47.06
N LEU A 334 -15.16 -11.73 46.02
CA LEU A 334 -14.44 -13.02 46.07
C LEU A 334 -12.96 -12.87 46.46
N GLN A 335 -12.36 -11.69 46.25
CA GLN A 335 -10.93 -11.43 46.52
C GLN A 335 -9.97 -12.38 45.80
N TRP A 336 -10.36 -12.91 44.65
CA TRP A 336 -9.54 -13.81 43.84
C TRP A 336 -8.48 -13.07 43.02
N LEU A 337 -8.83 -11.87 42.53
CA LEU A 337 -8.00 -11.11 41.58
C LEU A 337 -7.88 -9.64 42.02
N PRO A 338 -6.75 -8.98 41.76
CA PRO A 338 -6.57 -7.57 42.13
C PRO A 338 -7.35 -6.64 41.17
N ALA A 339 -7.96 -5.58 41.70
CA ALA A 339 -8.78 -4.64 40.93
C ALA A 339 -7.97 -3.77 39.96
N THR A 340 -6.70 -3.52 40.31
CA THR A 340 -5.79 -2.63 39.57
C THR A 340 -4.63 -3.42 39.00
N PHE A 341 -4.18 -3.01 37.82
CA PHE A 341 -3.00 -3.58 37.20
C PHE A 341 -1.73 -3.28 37.99
N ASN A 342 -0.90 -4.31 38.17
CA ASN A 342 0.44 -4.22 38.73
C ASN A 342 1.39 -5.08 37.88
N PRO A 343 2.43 -4.49 37.25
CA PRO A 343 3.41 -5.23 36.44
C PRO A 343 4.08 -6.40 37.16
N GLU A 344 4.24 -6.33 38.49
CA GLU A 344 4.88 -7.38 39.30
C GLU A 344 3.93 -8.54 39.60
N ASN A 345 2.62 -8.36 39.41
CA ASN A 345 1.61 -9.36 39.71
C ASN A 345 0.84 -9.76 38.44
N TRP A 346 1.18 -10.93 37.90
CA TRP A 346 0.55 -11.47 36.70
C TRP A 346 -0.97 -11.73 36.85
N LEU A 347 -1.49 -11.93 38.07
CA LEU A 347 -2.94 -12.08 38.28
C LEU A 347 -3.70 -10.81 37.90
N SER A 348 -3.04 -9.65 37.96
CA SER A 348 -3.64 -8.36 37.65
C SER A 348 -3.97 -8.16 36.17
N ILE A 349 -3.38 -8.96 35.27
CA ILE A 349 -3.67 -8.87 33.84
C ILE A 349 -4.86 -9.74 33.42
N ILE A 350 -5.30 -10.69 34.26
CA ILE A 350 -6.34 -11.67 33.90
C ILE A 350 -7.66 -10.95 33.60
N MET A 351 -8.17 -10.13 34.53
CA MET A 351 -9.45 -9.44 34.30
C MET A 351 -9.39 -8.49 33.10
N PRO A 352 -8.38 -7.60 32.96
CA PRO A 352 -8.23 -6.77 31.76
C PRO A 352 -8.19 -7.58 30.46
N ALA A 353 -7.42 -8.67 30.42
CA ALA A 353 -7.27 -9.49 29.22
C ALA A 353 -8.55 -10.22 28.85
N VAL A 354 -9.32 -10.71 29.83
CA VAL A 354 -10.60 -11.38 29.58
C VAL A 354 -11.65 -10.36 29.10
N VAL A 355 -11.75 -9.20 29.74
CA VAL A 355 -12.67 -8.13 29.30
C VAL A 355 -12.38 -7.74 27.87
N LEU A 356 -11.10 -7.46 27.58
CA LEU A 356 -10.68 -7.05 26.25
C LEU A 356 -10.84 -8.17 25.21
N GLY A 357 -10.50 -9.40 25.57
CA GLY A 357 -10.54 -10.55 24.68
C GLY A 357 -11.93 -11.17 24.47
N THR A 358 -12.92 -10.85 25.31
CA THR A 358 -14.31 -11.35 25.13
C THR A 358 -14.89 -10.89 23.80
N GLY A 359 -14.81 -9.60 23.49
CA GLY A 359 -15.27 -9.04 22.21
C GLY A 359 -14.48 -9.54 20.99
N LEU A 360 -13.18 -9.77 21.15
CA LEU A 360 -12.31 -10.37 20.13
C LEU A 360 -12.75 -11.80 19.82
N THR A 361 -12.96 -12.59 20.89
CA THR A 361 -13.35 -14.00 20.78
C THR A 361 -14.64 -14.12 19.99
N ALA A 362 -15.64 -13.31 20.32
CA ALA A 362 -16.93 -13.30 19.63
C ALA A 362 -16.81 -12.94 18.13
N SER A 363 -15.98 -11.96 17.80
CA SER A 363 -15.79 -11.50 16.41
C SER A 363 -15.00 -12.52 15.58
N ILE A 364 -13.90 -13.03 16.12
CA ILE A 364 -13.06 -14.05 15.47
C ILE A 364 -13.83 -15.36 15.32
N ALA A 365 -14.63 -15.77 16.31
CA ALA A 365 -15.40 -17.01 16.25
C ALA A 365 -16.47 -16.95 15.15
N ARG A 366 -17.18 -15.82 15.04
CA ARG A 366 -18.18 -15.60 13.97
C ARG A 366 -17.54 -15.60 12.58
N MET A 367 -16.42 -14.90 12.40
CA MET A 367 -15.71 -14.89 11.12
C MET A 367 -15.19 -16.30 10.76
N THR A 368 -14.58 -16.98 11.74
CA THR A 368 -14.09 -18.36 11.56
C THR A 368 -15.23 -19.30 11.19
N ARG A 369 -16.39 -19.16 11.85
CA ARG A 369 -17.57 -19.95 11.53
C ARG A 369 -18.07 -19.67 10.11
N SER A 370 -18.27 -18.41 9.73
CA SER A 370 -18.79 -18.04 8.40
C SER A 370 -17.87 -18.56 7.31
N SER A 371 -16.58 -18.24 7.41
CA SER A 371 -15.61 -18.61 6.38
C SER A 371 -15.41 -20.12 6.28
N THR A 372 -15.39 -20.84 7.41
CA THR A 372 -15.29 -22.31 7.40
C THR A 372 -16.53 -22.94 6.79
N LEU A 373 -17.72 -22.41 7.10
CA LEU A 373 -18.99 -22.91 6.55
C LEU A 373 -19.08 -22.67 5.04
N GLU A 374 -18.68 -21.50 4.55
CA GLU A 374 -18.60 -21.19 3.11
C GLU A 374 -17.66 -22.17 2.40
N VAL A 375 -16.44 -22.31 2.92
CA VAL A 375 -15.40 -23.13 2.29
C VAL A 375 -15.76 -24.61 2.26
N ILE A 376 -16.40 -25.17 3.28
CA ILE A 376 -16.81 -26.59 3.31
C ILE A 376 -17.77 -26.95 2.16
N ASN A 377 -18.49 -25.96 1.63
CA ASN A 377 -19.48 -26.12 0.55
C ASN A 377 -18.89 -25.88 -0.85
N GLU A 378 -17.58 -25.69 -0.99
CA GLU A 378 -16.91 -25.46 -2.28
C GLU A 378 -16.69 -26.76 -3.09
N ASP A 379 -16.69 -26.65 -4.43
CA ASP A 379 -16.58 -27.79 -5.36
C ASP A 379 -15.29 -28.61 -5.20
N TYR A 380 -14.18 -27.94 -4.86
CA TYR A 380 -12.90 -28.63 -4.64
C TYR A 380 -12.91 -29.48 -3.37
N ILE A 381 -13.78 -29.17 -2.39
CA ILE A 381 -14.00 -30.00 -1.20
C ILE A 381 -14.78 -31.26 -1.56
N ILE A 382 -15.80 -31.15 -2.41
CA ILE A 382 -16.54 -32.31 -2.94
C ILE A 382 -15.59 -33.23 -3.71
N THR A 383 -14.75 -32.65 -4.56
CA THR A 383 -13.73 -33.41 -5.30
C THR A 383 -12.73 -34.10 -4.37
N ALA A 384 -12.31 -33.44 -3.30
CA ALA A 384 -11.43 -34.03 -2.29
C ALA A 384 -12.08 -35.24 -1.59
N LYS A 385 -13.37 -35.14 -1.25
CA LYS A 385 -14.16 -36.26 -0.69
C LYS A 385 -14.32 -37.40 -1.71
N ALA A 386 -14.60 -37.09 -2.97
CA ALA A 386 -14.75 -38.07 -4.05
C ALA A 386 -13.46 -38.88 -4.32
N LYS A 387 -12.29 -38.27 -4.05
CA LYS A 387 -10.98 -38.94 -4.10
C LYS A 387 -10.72 -39.90 -2.91
N GLY A 388 -11.66 -40.05 -1.98
CA GLY A 388 -11.54 -40.95 -0.82
C GLY A 388 -10.72 -40.38 0.34
N LEU A 389 -10.44 -39.06 0.37
CA LEU A 389 -9.74 -38.45 1.50
C LEU A 389 -10.61 -38.48 2.76
N ASN A 390 -9.99 -38.76 3.90
CA ASN A 390 -10.72 -38.83 5.17
C ASN A 390 -11.22 -37.42 5.59
N GLN A 391 -12.31 -37.38 6.39
CA GLN A 391 -12.96 -36.12 6.78
C GLN A 391 -12.00 -35.14 7.49
N ARG A 392 -11.04 -35.66 8.28
CA ARG A 392 -10.06 -34.84 9.01
C ARG A 392 -9.07 -34.17 8.05
N GLN A 393 -8.59 -34.88 7.03
CA GLN A 393 -7.72 -34.35 5.99
C GLN A 393 -8.48 -33.31 5.15
N VAL A 394 -9.71 -33.61 4.74
CA VAL A 394 -10.55 -32.65 4.01
C VAL A 394 -10.74 -31.37 4.82
N LEU A 395 -11.07 -31.49 6.11
CA LEU A 395 -11.26 -30.34 6.99
C LEU A 395 -9.97 -29.53 7.19
N TRP A 396 -8.92 -30.11 7.78
CA TRP A 396 -7.75 -29.35 8.19
C TRP A 396 -6.85 -28.92 7.03
N LYS A 397 -6.71 -29.77 6.00
CA LYS A 397 -5.82 -29.48 4.87
C LYS A 397 -6.48 -28.66 3.77
N HIS A 398 -7.77 -28.86 3.51
CA HIS A 398 -8.45 -28.24 2.37
C HIS A 398 -9.44 -27.16 2.77
N ALA A 399 -10.18 -27.31 3.89
CA ALA A 399 -11.16 -26.31 4.29
C ALA A 399 -10.56 -25.22 5.20
N VAL A 400 -10.03 -25.59 6.37
CA VAL A 400 -9.54 -24.64 7.38
C VAL A 400 -8.44 -23.74 6.83
N GLY A 401 -7.47 -24.28 6.08
CA GLY A 401 -6.39 -23.47 5.49
C GLY A 401 -6.89 -22.31 4.63
N ASN A 402 -7.92 -22.54 3.80
CA ASN A 402 -8.51 -21.49 2.97
C ASN A 402 -9.46 -20.58 3.76
N ALA A 403 -10.19 -21.13 4.74
CA ALA A 403 -11.07 -20.37 5.62
C ALA A 403 -10.31 -19.41 6.55
N MET A 404 -9.02 -19.68 6.82
CA MET A 404 -8.19 -18.83 7.67
C MET A 404 -7.78 -17.52 7.01
N ILE A 405 -7.87 -17.38 5.67
CA ILE A 405 -7.48 -16.14 4.97
C ILE A 405 -8.23 -14.92 5.51
N PRO A 406 -9.58 -14.87 5.50
CA PRO A 406 -10.34 -13.75 6.09
C PRO A 406 -10.25 -13.70 7.62
N VAL A 407 -10.02 -14.83 8.29
CA VAL A 407 -9.87 -14.86 9.76
C VAL A 407 -8.59 -14.13 10.18
N ILE A 408 -7.48 -14.34 9.48
CA ILE A 408 -6.21 -13.63 9.69
C ILE A 408 -6.42 -12.12 9.47
N THR A 409 -7.22 -11.73 8.47
CA THR A 409 -7.59 -10.33 8.24
C THR A 409 -8.24 -9.71 9.47
N VAL A 410 -9.27 -10.36 10.00
CA VAL A 410 -10.02 -9.86 11.16
C VAL A 410 -9.12 -9.81 12.39
N ILE A 411 -8.34 -10.86 12.64
CA ILE A 411 -7.36 -10.89 13.75
C ILE A 411 -6.41 -9.70 13.65
N GLY A 412 -5.84 -9.46 12.48
CA GLY A 412 -4.88 -8.39 12.26
C GLY A 412 -5.50 -6.99 12.41
N LEU A 413 -6.68 -6.75 11.83
CA LEU A 413 -7.41 -5.49 11.98
C LEU A 413 -7.75 -5.20 13.46
N MET A 414 -8.23 -6.22 14.17
CA MET A 414 -8.53 -6.08 15.60
C MET A 414 -7.26 -5.84 16.42
N PHE A 415 -6.18 -6.56 16.13
CA PHE A 415 -4.87 -6.33 16.76
C PHE A 415 -4.40 -4.89 16.58
N GLY A 416 -4.46 -4.36 15.35
CA GLY A 416 -4.08 -2.98 15.04
C GLY A 416 -4.93 -1.95 15.79
N GLY A 417 -6.25 -2.16 15.83
CA GLY A 417 -7.16 -1.30 16.58
C GLY A 417 -6.86 -1.29 18.08
N MET A 418 -6.53 -2.43 18.67
CA MET A 418 -6.20 -2.54 20.09
C MET A 418 -4.86 -1.90 20.45
N LEU A 419 -3.85 -2.04 19.59
CA LEU A 419 -2.58 -1.33 19.76
C LEU A 419 -2.72 0.18 19.62
N GLY A 420 -3.74 0.64 18.88
CA GLY A 420 -4.18 2.04 18.87
C GLY A 420 -4.68 2.54 20.24
N GLY A 421 -4.91 1.64 21.19
CA GLY A 421 -5.23 1.93 22.58
C GLY A 421 -6.47 1.18 23.05
N ALA A 422 -6.32 0.33 24.07
CA ALA A 422 -7.44 -0.30 24.77
C ALA A 422 -8.04 0.65 25.82
N ALA A 423 -8.27 1.90 25.43
CA ALA A 423 -8.42 3.05 26.33
C ALA A 423 -9.43 2.83 27.47
N VAL A 424 -10.58 2.26 27.14
CA VAL A 424 -11.64 1.96 28.09
C VAL A 424 -11.19 0.93 29.12
N THR A 425 -10.63 -0.20 28.67
CA THR A 425 -10.13 -1.25 29.57
C THR A 425 -8.97 -0.74 30.40
N GLU A 426 -8.04 0.01 29.79
CA GLU A 426 -6.91 0.59 30.51
C GLU A 426 -7.37 1.56 31.61
N LYS A 427 -8.39 2.38 31.34
CA LYS A 427 -8.96 3.28 32.36
C LYS A 427 -9.63 2.53 33.50
N VAL A 428 -10.45 1.53 33.20
CA VAL A 428 -11.19 0.76 34.22
C VAL A 428 -10.26 0.04 35.19
N PHE A 429 -9.14 -0.50 34.69
CA PHE A 429 -8.18 -1.25 35.50
C PHE A 429 -6.96 -0.43 35.94
N ASN A 430 -6.98 0.89 35.72
CA ASN A 430 -5.89 1.83 36.02
C ASN A 430 -4.52 1.38 35.45
N ILE A 431 -4.54 0.99 34.18
CA ILE A 431 -3.35 0.59 33.40
C ILE A 431 -2.75 1.84 32.77
N SER A 432 -1.46 2.08 33.02
CA SER A 432 -0.72 3.19 32.42
C SER A 432 -0.31 2.88 30.97
N GLY A 433 -1.28 2.59 30.10
CA GLY A 433 -1.07 2.30 28.69
C GLY A 433 -1.27 3.53 27.78
N ILE A 434 -1.14 3.33 26.47
CA ILE A 434 -1.30 4.38 25.46
C ILE A 434 -2.74 4.89 25.39
N GLY A 435 -3.72 3.98 25.42
CA GLY A 435 -5.13 4.37 25.34
C GLY A 435 -5.52 5.26 26.51
N SER A 436 -5.07 4.92 27.71
CA SER A 436 -5.30 5.75 28.90
C SER A 436 -4.66 7.13 28.80
N TYR A 437 -3.45 7.22 28.24
CA TYR A 437 -2.70 8.46 28.05
C TYR A 437 -3.39 9.41 27.07
N ILE A 438 -3.84 8.88 25.92
CA ILE A 438 -4.57 9.67 24.93
C ILE A 438 -5.87 10.21 25.54
N VAL A 439 -6.60 9.38 26.28
CA VAL A 439 -7.86 9.80 26.94
C VAL A 439 -7.60 10.88 28.00
N ASP A 440 -6.55 10.77 28.82
CA ASP A 440 -6.25 11.79 29.83
C ASP A 440 -5.93 13.15 29.20
N LYS A 441 -5.09 13.14 28.17
CA LYS A 441 -4.66 14.37 27.48
C LYS A 441 -5.74 14.96 26.56
N GLN A 442 -6.83 14.23 26.31
CA GLN A 442 -8.01 14.76 25.61
C GLN A 442 -8.84 15.69 26.49
N PHE A 443 -8.95 15.42 27.80
CA PHE A 443 -9.76 16.23 28.72
C PHE A 443 -9.04 17.50 29.20
N ILE A 444 -7.71 17.54 29.10
CA ILE A 444 -6.89 18.74 29.26
C ILE A 444 -6.17 18.93 27.93
N PRO A 445 -6.75 19.68 26.96
CA PRO A 445 -6.33 19.68 25.55
C PRO A 445 -4.87 20.07 25.34
N ASP A 446 -4.00 19.08 25.41
CA ASP A 446 -2.57 19.21 25.22
C ASP A 446 -2.23 18.75 23.80
N ILE A 447 -2.16 19.72 22.90
CA ILE A 447 -2.06 19.48 21.44
C ILE A 447 -0.89 18.56 21.09
N PRO A 448 0.36 18.76 21.56
CA PRO A 448 1.47 17.86 21.30
C PRO A 448 1.17 16.40 21.71
N SER A 449 0.58 16.20 22.88
CA SER A 449 0.26 14.86 23.40
C SER A 449 -0.82 14.16 22.59
N ILE A 450 -1.89 14.87 22.23
CA ILE A 450 -2.98 14.34 21.40
C ILE A 450 -2.45 14.01 20.00
N MET A 451 -1.72 14.94 19.38
CA MET A 451 -1.13 14.73 18.05
C MET A 451 -0.17 13.55 18.05
N GLY A 452 0.75 13.49 19.02
CA GLY A 452 1.69 12.39 19.16
C GLY A 452 0.98 11.05 19.36
N GLY A 453 -0.06 11.04 20.19
CA GLY A 453 -0.92 9.87 20.40
C GLY A 453 -1.57 9.38 19.11
N VAL A 454 -2.26 10.26 18.39
CA VAL A 454 -2.93 9.92 17.12
C VAL A 454 -1.91 9.46 16.06
N VAL A 455 -0.79 10.16 15.91
CA VAL A 455 0.28 9.78 14.98
C VAL A 455 0.83 8.40 15.33
N TYR A 456 1.05 8.12 16.61
CA TYR A 456 1.41 6.78 17.08
C TYR A 456 0.36 5.73 16.66
N VAL A 457 -0.93 6.02 16.83
CA VAL A 457 -2.01 5.09 16.41
C VAL A 457 -1.97 4.87 14.90
N ALA A 458 -1.80 5.93 14.10
CA ALA A 458 -1.71 5.85 12.66
C ALA A 458 -0.50 5.03 12.19
N ILE A 459 0.67 5.24 12.80
CA ILE A 459 1.89 4.47 12.55
C ILE A 459 1.65 3.00 12.91
N THR A 460 1.10 2.73 14.09
CA THR A 460 0.92 1.37 14.59
C THR A 460 -0.07 0.58 13.74
N ILE A 461 -1.22 1.17 13.40
CA ILE A 461 -2.19 0.56 12.48
C ILE A 461 -1.56 0.33 11.11
N SER A 462 -0.77 1.29 10.61
CA SER A 462 -0.09 1.15 9.32
C SER A 462 0.93 0.02 9.30
N LEU A 463 1.71 -0.13 10.37
CA LEU A 463 2.67 -1.23 10.53
C LEU A 463 1.97 -2.58 10.63
N VAL A 464 0.87 -2.65 11.38
CA VAL A 464 0.06 -3.88 11.48
C VAL A 464 -0.56 -4.22 10.13
N ASN A 465 -1.10 -3.25 9.39
CA ASN A 465 -1.61 -3.46 8.04
C ASN A 465 -0.52 -3.95 7.08
N LEU A 466 0.66 -3.35 7.12
CA LEU A 466 1.81 -3.79 6.34
C LEU A 466 2.19 -5.23 6.67
N PHE A 467 2.19 -5.58 7.96
CA PHE A 467 2.46 -6.95 8.41
C PHE A 467 1.41 -7.94 7.87
N ILE A 468 0.11 -7.61 7.95
CA ILE A 468 -0.98 -8.43 7.41
C ILE A 468 -0.87 -8.61 5.90
N ASP A 469 -0.59 -7.53 5.18
CA ASP A 469 -0.40 -7.54 3.73
C ASP A 469 0.77 -8.47 3.33
N ILE A 470 1.86 -8.43 4.11
CA ILE A 470 2.98 -9.38 3.96
C ILE A 470 2.53 -10.81 4.26
N LEU A 471 1.75 -11.06 5.32
CA LEU A 471 1.20 -12.38 5.59
C LEU A 471 0.37 -12.90 4.42
N TYR A 472 -0.45 -12.07 3.78
CA TYR A 472 -1.19 -12.48 2.59
C TYR A 472 -0.31 -12.86 1.41
N ALA A 473 0.80 -12.15 1.20
CA ALA A 473 1.76 -12.51 0.16
C ALA A 473 2.33 -13.93 0.36
N PHE A 474 2.37 -14.43 1.61
CA PHE A 474 2.79 -15.78 1.95
C PHE A 474 1.64 -16.80 1.94
N PHE A 475 0.49 -16.46 2.51
CA PHE A 475 -0.62 -17.40 2.73
C PHE A 475 -1.64 -17.45 1.59
N ASP A 476 -1.82 -16.39 0.81
CA ASP A 476 -2.74 -16.37 -0.33
C ASP A 476 -2.00 -16.59 -1.67
N PRO A 477 -2.11 -17.78 -2.28
CA PRO A 477 -1.48 -18.06 -3.57
C PRO A 477 -2.02 -17.19 -4.72
N ARG A 478 -3.22 -16.61 -4.59
CA ARG A 478 -3.80 -15.70 -5.59
C ARG A 478 -3.10 -14.35 -5.60
N ILE A 479 -2.66 -13.87 -4.43
CA ILE A 479 -1.85 -12.65 -4.33
C ILE A 479 -0.46 -12.91 -4.91
N ARG A 480 0.12 -14.10 -4.64
CA ARG A 480 1.38 -14.51 -5.25
C ARG A 480 1.33 -14.60 -6.78
N SER A 481 0.23 -15.06 -7.37
CA SER A 481 0.09 -15.12 -8.83
C SER A 481 -0.06 -13.72 -9.45
N LYS A 482 -0.87 -12.83 -8.84
CA LYS A 482 -0.97 -11.43 -9.28
C LYS A 482 0.37 -10.69 -9.23
N MET A 483 1.14 -10.84 -8.15
CA MET A 483 2.45 -10.19 -8.02
C MET A 483 3.44 -10.64 -9.11
N LYS A 484 3.39 -11.91 -9.54
CA LYS A 484 4.27 -12.41 -10.62
C LYS A 484 3.87 -11.93 -12.02
N GLN A 485 2.63 -11.51 -12.19
CA GLN A 485 2.10 -11.01 -13.47
C GLN A 485 2.28 -9.50 -13.66
N SER A 486 2.46 -8.75 -12.57
CA SER A 486 2.76 -7.30 -12.54
C SER A 486 4.25 -6.99 -12.64
#